data_AF-A0A5C1M6M8-F1
#
_entry.id   AF-A0A5C1M6M8-F1
#
_cell.length_a   1.000
_cell.length_b   1.000
_cell.length_c   1.000
_cell.angle_alpha   90.00
_cell.angle_beta   90.00
_cell.angle_gamma   90.00
#
_symmetry.space_group_name_H-M   'P 1'
#
loop_
_entity.id
_entity.type
_entity.pdbx_description
1 polymer ?
#
loop_
_entity_poly.entity_id
_entity_poly.type
_entity_poly.pdbx_seq_one_letter_code
_entity_poly.pdbx_strand_id
1 'polypeptide(L)' 'MKDVDFAATRDRCSDRCINVAKLARKHGINKNTMTRYLHGKLDGTPGQGVYGQIENALEHEGLLVHQRKSKNH' A
#
# COMPACT_ATOMS: atom_id res chain seq x y z
N MET A 1 0.76 -15.82 -3.90
CA MET A 1 0.75 -14.34 -3.89
C MET A 1 -0.59 -13.88 -3.34
N LYS A 2 -0.59 -12.98 -2.36
CA LYS A 2 -1.80 -12.27 -1.93
C LYS A 2 -1.86 -11.01 -2.78
N ASP A 3 -2.89 -10.87 -3.60
CA ASP A 3 -3.07 -9.64 -4.39
C ASP A 3 -3.45 -8.49 -3.45
N VAL A 4 -2.76 -7.36 -3.57
CA VAL A 4 -3.06 -6.16 -2.78
C VAL A 4 -4.32 -5.50 -3.34
N ASP A 5 -5.27 -5.19 -2.46
CA ASP A 5 -6.43 -4.38 -2.82
C ASP A 5 -6.07 -2.90 -2.67
N PHE A 6 -5.63 -2.27 -3.77
CA PHE A 6 -5.22 -0.87 -3.76
C PHE A 6 -6.36 0.08 -3.41
N ALA A 7 -7.58 -0.22 -3.88
CA ALA A 7 -8.75 0.61 -3.60
C ALA A 7 -9.08 0.57 -2.11
N ALA A 8 -9.20 -0.62 -1.52
CA ALA A 8 -9.46 -0.77 -0.09
C ALA A 8 -8.32 -0.24 0.78
N THR A 9 -7.06 -0.40 0.35
CA THR A 9 -5.90 0.17 1.05
C THR A 9 -5.96 1.70 1.06
N ARG A 10 -6.31 2.34 -0.07
CA ARG A 10 -6.48 3.79 -0.16
C ARG A 10 -7.64 4.27 0.69
N ASP A 11 -8.78 3.59 0.63
CA ASP A 11 -9.97 3.96 1.42
C ASP A 11 -9.65 3.85 2.91
N ARG A 12 -8.93 2.81 3.35
CA ARG A 12 -8.44 2.69 4.73
C ARG A 12 -7.47 3.81 5.13
N CYS A 13 -6.61 4.26 4.22
CA CYS A 13 -5.77 5.44 4.47
C CYS A 13 -6.64 6.70 4.68
N SER A 14 -7.71 6.85 3.89
CA SER A 14 -8.65 7.96 4.02
C SER A 14 -9.44 7.90 5.33
N ASP A 15 -10.00 6.75 5.67
CA ASP A 15 -10.81 6.52 6.88
C ASP A 15 -10.02 6.80 8.17
N ARG A 16 -8.73 6.46 8.17
CA ARG A 16 -7.83 6.72 9.30
C ARG A 16 -7.16 8.10 9.24
N CYS A 17 -7.59 8.97 8.31
CA CYS A 17 -7.04 10.31 8.09
C CYS A 17 -5.51 10.30 7.92
N ILE A 18 -4.96 9.28 7.25
CA ILE A 18 -3.53 9.12 7.05
C ILE A 18 -3.05 10.09 5.98
N ASN A 19 -2.12 10.96 6.36
CA ASN A 19 -1.40 11.78 5.41
C ASN A 19 -0.30 10.97 4.73
N VAL A 20 -0.55 10.53 3.50
CA VAL A 20 0.38 9.74 2.68
C VAL A 20 1.77 10.39 2.56
N ALA A 21 1.86 11.72 2.50
CA ALA A 21 3.16 12.40 2.44
C ALA A 21 3.95 12.27 3.75
N LYS A 22 3.27 12.36 4.91
CA LYS A 22 3.90 12.12 6.21
C LYS A 22 4.31 10.66 6.36
N LEU A 23 3.44 9.73 5.96
CA LEU A 23 3.74 8.30 5.97
C LEU A 23 4.97 7.98 5.11
N ALA A 24 4.99 8.46 3.87
CA ALA A 24 6.13 8.27 2.97
C ALA A 24 7.43 8.80 3.59
N ARG A 25 7.41 10.00 4.18
CA ARG A 25 8.56 10.59 4.86
C ARG A 25 9.02 9.78 6.08
N LYS A 26 8.08 9.25 6.89
CA LYS A 26 8.37 8.40 8.06
C LYS A 26 9.18 7.16 7.66
N HIS A 27 8.91 6.60 6.49
CA HIS A 27 9.56 5.39 5.98
C HIS A 27 10.68 5.68 4.94
N GLY A 28 11.04 6.95 4.71
CA GLY A 28 12.09 7.31 3.75
C GLY A 28 11.71 7.06 2.29
N ILE A 29 10.42 6.93 1.97
CA ILE A 29 9.92 6.66 0.62
C ILE A 29 9.53 7.98 -0.04
N ASN A 30 9.78 8.10 -1.35
CA ASN A 30 9.32 9.26 -2.12
C ASN A 30 7.79 9.31 -2.14
N LYS A 31 7.21 10.47 -1.78
CA LYS A 31 5.76 10.72 -1.77
C LYS A 31 5.08 10.31 -3.09
N ASN A 32 5.65 10.69 -4.23
CA ASN A 32 5.07 10.37 -5.53
C ASN A 32 5.07 8.86 -5.76
N THR A 33 6.12 8.16 -5.35
CA THR A 33 6.22 6.69 -5.48
C THR A 33 5.17 5.98 -4.63
N MET A 34 5.01 6.38 -3.35
CA MET A 34 3.95 5.83 -2.49
C MET A 34 2.55 6.16 -2.99
N THR A 35 2.35 7.36 -3.54
CA THR A 35 1.07 7.75 -4.15
C THR A 35 0.78 6.89 -5.38
N ARG A 36 1.74 6.73 -6.29
CA ARG A 36 1.61 5.84 -7.46
C ARG A 36 1.24 4.42 -7.06
N TYR A 37 1.86 3.89 -6.01
CA TYR A 37 1.55 2.57 -5.48
C TYR A 37 0.10 2.46 -5.02
N LEU A 38 -0.39 3.40 -4.21
CA LEU A 38 -1.78 3.41 -3.72
C LEU A 38 -2.81 3.52 -4.86
N HIS A 39 -2.40 4.06 -6.01
CA HIS A 39 -3.23 4.11 -7.22
C HIS A 39 -3.07 2.87 -8.12
N GLY A 40 -2.26 1.88 -7.75
CA GLY A 40 -1.94 0.72 -8.59
C GLY A 40 -1.13 1.07 -9.85
N LYS A 41 -0.45 2.23 -9.85
CA LYS A 41 0.30 2.78 -11.00
C LYS A 41 1.82 2.76 -10.78
N LEU A 42 2.29 2.00 -9.79
CA LEU A 42 3.72 1.82 -9.56
C LEU A 42 4.18 0.54 -10.24
N ASP A 43 5.08 0.69 -11.20
CA ASP A 43 5.77 -0.43 -11.82
C ASP A 43 6.73 -1.07 -10.80
N GLY A 44 6.57 -2.35 -10.52
CA GLY A 44 7.41 -3.08 -9.57
C GLY A 44 6.91 -4.49 -9.28
N THR A 45 7.76 -5.26 -8.61
CA THR A 45 7.46 -6.63 -8.20
C THR A 45 7.14 -6.66 -6.70
N PRO A 46 6.02 -7.29 -6.27
CA PRO A 46 5.70 -7.48 -4.86
C PRO A 46 6.85 -8.06 -4.05
N GLY A 47 7.10 -7.51 -2.86
CA GLY A 47 8.18 -7.92 -1.97
C GLY A 47 9.59 -7.55 -2.42
N GLN A 48 9.77 -6.73 -3.47
CA GLN A 48 11.09 -6.34 -3.98
C GLN A 48 11.25 -4.81 -4.05
N GLY A 49 12.48 -4.35 -3.79
CA GLY A 49 12.85 -2.94 -3.92
C GLY A 49 11.90 -1.98 -3.19
N VAL A 50 11.61 -0.84 -3.85
CA VAL A 50 10.72 0.19 -3.29
C VAL A 50 9.27 -0.30 -3.16
N TYR A 51 8.85 -1.23 -4.03
CA TYR A 51 7.50 -1.80 -3.98
C TYR A 51 7.28 -2.58 -2.67
N GLY A 52 8.20 -3.49 -2.34
CA GLY A 52 8.17 -4.23 -1.07
C GLY A 52 8.36 -3.34 0.16
N GLN A 53 9.13 -2.25 0.05
CA GLN A 53 9.24 -1.25 1.14
C GLN A 53 7.90 -0.56 1.42
N ILE A 54 7.13 -0.24 0.38
CA ILE A 54 5.79 0.35 0.55
C ILE A 54 4.82 -0.66 1.15
N GLU A 55 4.83 -1.91 0.70
CA GLU A 55 4.03 -3.00 1.29
C GLU A 55 4.31 -3.14 2.78
N ASN A 56 5.59 -3.27 3.17
CA ASN A 56 5.99 -3.37 4.57
C ASN A 56 5.57 -2.14 5.39
N ALA A 57 5.70 -0.93 4.84
CA ALA A 57 5.27 0.29 5.52
C ALA A 57 3.76 0.30 5.78
N LEU A 58 2.97 -0.04 4.76
CA LEU A 58 1.51 -0.09 4.88
C LEU A 58 1.06 -1.24 5.80
N GLU A 59 1.73 -2.38 5.78
CA GLU A 59 1.44 -3.51 6.67
C GLU A 59 1.77 -3.17 8.12
N HIS A 60 2.92 -2.53 8.37
CA HIS A 60 3.34 -2.10 9.71
C HIS A 60 2.37 -1.08 10.34
N GLU A 61 1.77 -0.19 9.55
CA GLU A 61 0.74 0.75 10.02
C GLU A 61 -0.69 0.13 10.07
N GLY A 62 -0.84 -1.13 9.64
CA GLY A 62 -2.14 -1.81 9.56
C GLY A 62 -3.06 -1.24 8.47
N LEU A 63 -2.50 -0.62 7.44
CA LEU A 63 -3.20 0.01 6.32
C LEU A 63 -3.32 -0.91 5.10
N LEU A 64 -2.39 -1.83 4.92
CA LEU A 64 -2.36 -2.73 3.77
C LEU A 64 -3.57 -3.68 3.78
N VAL A 65 -4.35 -3.67 2.70
CA VAL A 65 -5.45 -4.59 2.48
C VAL A 65 -5.06 -5.56 1.39
N HIS A 66 -5.24 -6.85 1.65
CA HIS A 66 -5.11 -7.89 0.63
C HIS A 66 -6.51 -8.29 0.16
N GLN A 67 -6.70 -8.46 -1.15
CA GLN A 67 -7.90 -9.08 -1.67
C GLN A 67 -8.02 -10.47 -1.05
N ARG A 68 -9.12 -10.72 -0.34
CA ARG A 68 -9.48 -12.09 -0.02
C ARG A 68 -9.77 -12.77 -1.34
N LYS A 69 -8.98 -13.78 -1.72
CA LYS A 69 -9.48 -14.78 -2.67
C LYS A 69 -10.77 -15.30 -2.06
N SER A 70 -11.90 -14.88 -2.62
CA SER A 70 -13.20 -15.42 -2.25
C SER A 70 -13.08 -16.92 -2.49
N LYS A 71 -12.97 -17.72 -1.41
CA LYS A 71 -13.23 -19.14 -1.52
C LYS A 71 -14.74 -19.20 -1.74
N ASN A 72 -15.15 -19.36 -3.00
CA ASN A 72 -16.52 -19.74 -3.33
C ASN A 72 -16.89 -20.92 -2.42
N HIS A 73 -17.99 -20.74 -1.69
CA HIS A 73 -18.67 -21.80 -0.97
C HIS A 73 -19.52 -22.58 -1.97
#